data_AF-H6QPG3-F1
#
_entry.id   AF-H6QPG3-F1
#
_cell.length_a   1.000
_cell.length_b   1.000
_cell.length_c   1.000
_cell.angle_alpha   90.00
_cell.angle_beta   90.00
_cell.angle_gamma   90.00
#
_symmetry.space_group_name_H-M   'P 1'
#
loop_
_entity.id
_entity.type
_entity.pdbx_description
1 polymer ?
#
loop_
_entity_poly.entity_id
_entity_poly.type
_entity_poly.pdbx_seq_one_letter_code
_entity_poly.pdbx_strand_id
1 'polypeptide(L)'
;MWEPFGAVKFFKWAIDIDGIGFSAKFLNMLQIGTAVVKQTVYREFYSDWMVPWVHYIPLSVEGDELYNIWNYCLGKDDGVFMEHQRHLAKEGWKIVNHEDNLKQIGHQASQWSQAHAREIDWEIYSYRLLLEWNRIWNSSE
;
A
#
# COMPACT_ATOMS: atom_id res chain seq x y z
N MET A 1 0.00 -26.13 2.26
CA MET A 1 -0.42 -24.72 2.23
C MET A 1 0.84 -23.88 2.19
N TRP A 2 1.35 -23.64 0.97
CA TRP A 2 2.43 -22.68 0.76
C TRP A 2 1.75 -21.31 0.80
N GLU A 3 2.15 -20.44 1.73
CA GLU A 3 1.61 -19.09 1.92
C GLU A 3 2.54 -18.09 1.22
N PRO A 4 2.42 -17.86 -0.11
CA PRO A 4 3.32 -16.97 -0.86
C PRO A 4 3.32 -15.52 -0.34
N PHE A 5 2.27 -15.09 0.38
CA PHE A 5 2.20 -13.75 0.96
C PHE A 5 2.97 -13.63 2.27
N GLY A 6 3.11 -14.71 3.04
CA GLY A 6 3.81 -14.68 4.33
C GLY A 6 5.28 -14.26 4.22
N ALA A 7 5.89 -14.34 3.04
CA ALA A 7 7.25 -13.87 2.80
C ALA A 7 7.38 -12.33 2.90
N VAL A 8 6.31 -11.59 2.63
CA VAL A 8 6.29 -10.11 2.67
C VAL A 8 6.73 -9.56 4.04
N LYS A 9 6.51 -10.31 5.12
CA LYS A 9 6.93 -9.94 6.49
C LYS A 9 8.45 -9.85 6.67
N PHE A 10 9.22 -10.47 5.77
CA PHE A 10 10.69 -10.46 5.83
C PHE A 10 11.31 -9.29 5.06
N PHE A 11 10.51 -8.51 4.34
CA PHE A 11 10.96 -7.34 3.59
C PHE A 11 10.59 -6.06 4.32
N LYS A 12 11.38 -5.00 4.14
CA LYS A 12 11.11 -3.67 4.72
C LYS A 12 9.83 -3.05 4.14
N TRP A 13 9.57 -3.29 2.85
CA TRP A 13 8.38 -2.87 2.12
C TRP A 13 8.12 -3.82 0.96
N ALA A 14 6.91 -3.78 0.43
CA ALA A 14 6.52 -4.55 -0.76
C ALA A 14 5.77 -3.64 -1.75
N ILE A 15 5.83 -4.00 -3.03
CA ILE A 15 5.12 -3.30 -4.10
C ILE A 15 3.95 -4.17 -4.54
N ASP A 16 2.76 -3.57 -4.60
CA ASP A 16 1.54 -4.14 -5.15
C ASP A 16 1.21 -3.42 -6.47
N ILE A 17 1.15 -4.19 -7.56
CA ILE A 17 0.84 -3.72 -8.90
C ILE A 17 -0.34 -4.54 -9.44
N ASP A 18 -1.22 -3.86 -10.16
CA ASP A 18 -2.30 -4.50 -10.92
C ASP A 18 -1.78 -5.57 -11.88
N GLY A 19 -2.60 -6.59 -12.09
CA GLY A 19 -2.36 -7.64 -13.09
C GLY A 19 -3.24 -7.44 -14.31
N ILE A 20 -3.91 -8.50 -14.74
CA ILE A 20 -4.98 -8.44 -15.76
C ILE A 20 -6.18 -7.62 -15.24
N GLY A 21 -6.32 -7.52 -13.92
CA GLY A 21 -7.30 -6.68 -13.24
C GLY A 21 -6.70 -6.13 -11.94
N PHE A 22 -7.57 -5.72 -11.01
CA PHE A 22 -7.15 -5.25 -9.69
C PHE A 22 -6.31 -6.31 -8.96
N SER A 23 -5.41 -5.87 -8.08
CA SER A 23 -4.62 -6.79 -7.28
C SER A 23 -5.44 -7.41 -6.15
N ALA A 24 -5.81 -8.68 -6.30
CA ALA A 24 -6.43 -9.47 -5.24
C ALA A 24 -5.51 -9.74 -4.03
N LYS A 25 -4.22 -9.38 -4.12
CA LYS A 25 -3.23 -9.60 -3.06
C LYS A 25 -3.20 -8.48 -2.04
N PHE A 26 -3.64 -7.29 -2.44
CA PHE A 26 -3.39 -6.05 -1.70
C PHE A 26 -3.88 -6.12 -0.25
N LEU A 27 -5.14 -6.46 -0.02
CA LEU A 27 -5.72 -6.55 1.32
C LEU A 27 -5.00 -7.59 2.20
N ASN A 28 -4.59 -8.73 1.62
CA ASN A 28 -3.80 -9.74 2.34
C ASN A 28 -2.41 -9.23 2.73
N MET A 29 -1.79 -8.40 1.88
CA MET A 29 -0.50 -7.79 2.20
C MET A 29 -0.60 -6.77 3.35
N LEU A 30 -1.69 -6.01 3.45
CA LEU A 30 -1.90 -5.07 4.56
C LEU A 30 -1.95 -5.78 5.91
N GLN A 31 -2.58 -6.96 5.98
CA GLN A 31 -2.71 -7.73 7.23
C GLN A 31 -1.35 -8.10 7.83
N ILE A 32 -0.33 -8.28 6.99
CA ILE A 32 1.02 -8.72 7.39
C ILE A 32 1.74 -7.66 8.22
N GLY A 33 1.43 -6.38 8.04
CA GLY A 33 2.07 -5.27 8.75
C GLY A 33 3.35 -4.75 8.11
N THR A 34 3.67 -5.18 6.89
CA THR A 34 4.71 -4.57 6.05
C THR A 34 4.11 -3.41 5.26
N ALA A 35 4.84 -2.31 5.10
CA ALA A 35 4.38 -1.19 4.27
C ALA A 35 4.24 -1.63 2.80
N VAL A 36 3.10 -1.28 2.21
CA VAL A 36 2.80 -1.60 0.81
C VAL A 36 2.80 -0.32 -0.01
N VAL A 37 3.59 -0.32 -1.08
CA VAL A 37 3.50 0.68 -2.16
C VAL A 37 2.49 0.16 -3.16
N LYS A 38 1.38 0.88 -3.36
CA LYS A 38 0.28 0.46 -4.24
C LYS A 38 0.29 1.29 -5.51
N GLN A 39 0.32 0.61 -6.64
CA GLN A 39 0.06 1.15 -7.97
C GLN A 39 -1.21 0.50 -8.51
N THR A 40 -2.24 1.30 -8.77
CA THR A 40 -3.48 0.78 -9.35
C THR A 40 -4.16 1.81 -10.25
N VAL A 41 -4.83 1.32 -11.30
CA VAL A 41 -5.78 2.12 -12.11
C VAL A 41 -7.23 1.88 -11.70
N TYR A 42 -7.48 0.90 -10.84
CA TYR A 42 -8.83 0.50 -10.45
C TYR A 42 -9.30 1.23 -9.19
N ARG A 43 -10.59 1.54 -9.15
CA ARG A 43 -11.29 1.90 -7.91
C ARG A 43 -11.91 0.63 -7.35
N GLU A 44 -11.52 0.29 -6.13
CA GLU A 44 -11.98 -0.89 -5.40
C GLU A 44 -12.96 -0.46 -4.30
N PHE A 45 -13.71 -1.41 -3.72
CA PHE A 45 -14.78 -1.10 -2.77
C PHE A 45 -14.31 -0.34 -1.53
N TYR A 46 -13.05 -0.51 -1.15
CA TYR A 46 -12.42 0.11 0.02
C TYR A 46 -11.63 1.37 -0.30
N SER A 47 -11.53 1.77 -1.58
CA SER A 47 -10.63 2.86 -2.00
C SER A 47 -10.89 4.18 -1.27
N ASP A 48 -12.16 4.47 -0.93
CA ASP A 48 -12.53 5.72 -0.25
C ASP A 48 -12.27 5.68 1.27
N TRP A 49 -12.03 4.50 1.83
CA TRP A 49 -11.79 4.30 3.26
C TRP A 49 -10.31 4.35 3.61
N MET A 50 -9.46 4.13 2.62
CA MET A 50 -8.01 4.10 2.79
C MET A 50 -7.39 5.47 2.56
N VAL A 51 -6.65 5.92 3.56
CA VAL A 51 -5.86 7.15 3.49
C VAL A 51 -4.43 6.85 2.98
N PRO A 52 -3.99 7.47 1.86
CA PRO A 52 -2.61 7.40 1.39
C PRO A 52 -1.63 7.94 2.43
N TRP A 53 -0.42 7.40 2.48
CA TRP A 53 0.63 7.68 3.48
C TRP A 53 0.29 7.32 4.93
N VAL A 54 -0.91 6.80 5.19
CA VAL A 54 -1.30 6.22 6.48
C VAL A 54 -1.36 4.70 6.37
N HIS A 55 -2.10 4.17 5.40
CA HIS A 55 -2.30 2.73 5.25
C HIS A 55 -1.47 2.13 4.10
N TYR A 56 -1.02 2.93 3.15
CA TYR A 56 -0.22 2.50 2.02
C TYR A 56 0.52 3.70 1.43
N ILE A 57 1.54 3.43 0.63
CA ILE A 57 2.27 4.46 -0.11
C ILE A 57 1.72 4.49 -1.55
N PRO A 58 1.16 5.62 -2.03
CA PRO A 58 0.64 5.70 -3.38
C PRO A 58 1.80 5.73 -4.40
N LEU A 59 1.65 5.00 -5.50
CA LEU A 59 2.53 5.04 -6.67
C LEU A 59 1.70 5.35 -7.92
N SER A 60 2.19 6.30 -8.71
CA SER A 60 1.65 6.66 -10.03
C SER A 60 1.72 5.49 -11.00
N VAL A 61 0.93 5.56 -12.08
CA VAL A 61 0.92 4.52 -13.10
C VAL A 61 2.24 4.47 -13.86
N GLU A 62 2.87 5.63 -14.04
CA GLU A 62 4.17 5.79 -14.67
C GLU A 62 5.31 5.27 -13.78
N GLY A 63 5.19 5.46 -12.46
CA GLY A 63 6.14 4.96 -11.46
C GLY A 63 7.44 5.76 -11.36
N ASP A 64 7.51 6.95 -11.96
CA ASP A 64 8.71 7.80 -12.01
C ASP A 64 9.25 8.16 -10.62
N GLU A 65 8.38 8.25 -9.62
CA GLU A 65 8.74 8.58 -8.24
C GLU A 65 9.22 7.39 -7.41
N LEU A 66 9.21 6.15 -7.94
CA LEU A 66 9.57 4.95 -7.17
C LEU A 66 10.97 5.06 -6.55
N TYR A 67 11.93 5.62 -7.30
CA TYR A 67 13.29 5.84 -6.81
C TYR A 67 13.34 6.89 -5.69
N ASN A 68 12.51 7.93 -5.77
CA ASN A 68 12.40 8.95 -4.73
C ASN A 68 11.78 8.36 -3.45
N ILE A 69 10.75 7.52 -3.58
CA ILE A 69 10.13 6.79 -2.46
C ILE A 69 11.17 5.87 -1.80
N TRP A 70 11.92 5.08 -2.60
CA TRP A 70 13.01 4.23 -2.10
C TRP A 70 14.00 5.05 -1.28
N ASN A 71 14.53 6.13 -1.86
CA ASN A 71 15.52 6.98 -1.21
C ASN A 71 14.98 7.65 0.04
N TYR A 72 13.74 8.13 0.03
CA TYR A 72 13.12 8.74 1.20
C TYR A 72 12.96 7.74 2.35
N CYS A 73 12.39 6.56 2.07
CA CYS A 73 12.09 5.56 3.10
C CYS A 73 13.35 4.90 3.63
N LEU A 74 14.23 4.44 2.73
CA LEU A 74 15.36 3.61 3.12
C LEU A 74 16.63 4.41 3.35
N GLY A 75 16.85 5.51 2.62
CA GLY A 75 17.88 6.56 2.85
C GLY A 75 19.34 6.11 2.80
N LYS A 76 19.66 4.96 3.36
CA LYS A 76 20.97 4.43 3.66
C LYS A 76 20.88 2.94 3.35
N ASP A 77 21.28 2.57 2.16
CA ASP A 77 21.52 1.17 1.85
C ASP A 77 23.02 0.96 1.78
N ASP A 78 23.57 0.04 2.55
CA ASP A 78 25.01 -0.26 2.59
C ASP A 78 25.53 -0.88 1.26
N GLY A 79 24.67 -0.93 0.24
CA GLY A 79 24.83 -1.59 -1.04
C GLY A 79 25.34 -0.71 -2.19
N VAL A 80 25.27 -1.30 -3.39
CA VAL A 80 26.02 -0.95 -4.61
C VAL A 80 25.69 0.46 -5.18
N PHE A 81 24.57 1.06 -4.82
CA PHE A 81 24.06 2.31 -5.42
C PHE A 81 24.59 3.62 -4.80
N MET A 82 25.71 3.55 -4.07
CA MET A 82 26.21 4.59 -3.16
C MET A 82 27.11 5.67 -3.78
N GLU A 83 27.48 5.60 -5.06
CA GLU A 83 28.52 6.51 -5.60
C GLU A 83 28.09 7.99 -5.57
N HIS A 84 26.82 8.27 -5.91
CA HIS A 84 26.26 9.63 -5.87
C HIS A 84 25.99 10.10 -4.44
N GLN A 85 25.51 9.20 -3.56
CA GLN A 85 25.22 9.51 -2.15
C GLN A 85 26.48 9.80 -1.32
N ARG A 86 27.60 9.13 -1.62
CA ARG A 86 28.91 9.42 -1.00
C ARG A 86 29.42 10.83 -1.33
N HIS A 87 29.11 11.37 -2.50
CA HIS A 87 29.43 12.75 -2.86
C HIS A 87 28.62 13.75 -2.03
N LEU A 88 27.31 13.53 -1.91
CA LEU A 88 26.42 14.37 -1.10
C LEU A 88 26.83 14.42 0.38
N ALA A 89 27.24 13.27 0.94
CA ALA A 89 27.75 13.20 2.31
C ALA A 89 29.07 13.99 2.50
N LYS A 90 29.95 14.04 1.48
CA LYS A 90 31.17 14.86 1.49
C LYS A 90 30.88 16.36 1.45
N GLU A 91 29.76 16.75 0.84
CA GLU A 91 29.27 18.14 0.80
C GLU A 91 28.53 18.57 2.09
N GLY A 92 28.46 17.70 3.10
CA GLY A 92 27.82 18.01 4.39
C GLY A 92 26.32 17.73 4.45
N TRP A 93 25.73 17.12 3.42
CA TRP A 93 24.32 16.72 3.45
C TRP A 93 24.09 15.51 4.37
N LYS A 94 23.11 15.63 5.27
CA LYS A 94 22.71 14.54 6.15
C LYS A 94 21.75 13.60 5.43
N ILE A 95 22.18 12.38 5.20
CA ILE A 95 21.32 11.30 4.73
C ILE A 95 20.46 10.81 5.91
N VAL A 96 19.13 10.92 5.77
CA VAL A 96 18.14 10.49 6.78
C VAL A 96 17.34 9.35 6.18
N ASN A 97 17.20 8.24 6.92
CA ASN A 97 16.26 7.18 6.58
C ASN A 97 14.95 7.38 7.38
N HIS A 98 13.84 7.01 6.76
CA HIS A 98 12.50 7.12 7.35
C HIS A 98 11.89 5.73 7.59
N GLU A 99 12.72 4.78 8.02
CA GLU A 99 12.29 3.39 8.27
C GLU A 99 11.21 3.31 9.36
N ASP A 100 11.24 4.18 10.36
CA ASP A 100 10.22 4.19 11.40
C ASP A 100 8.86 4.65 10.87
N ASN A 101 8.84 5.61 9.93
CA ASN A 101 7.61 5.99 9.22
C ASN A 101 7.10 4.81 8.39
N LEU A 102 7.99 4.06 7.74
CA LEU A 102 7.63 2.87 6.97
C LEU A 102 6.98 1.79 7.86
N LYS A 103 7.57 1.50 9.02
CA LYS A 103 7.00 0.57 10.01
C LYS A 103 5.64 1.06 10.52
N GLN A 104 5.50 2.37 10.76
CA GLN A 104 4.24 2.97 11.20
C GLN A 104 3.15 2.78 10.13
N ILE A 105 3.45 3.02 8.85
CA ILE A 105 2.50 2.79 7.75
C ILE A 105 2.06 1.32 7.73
N GLY A 106 3.01 0.38 7.80
CA GLY A 106 2.69 -1.05 7.85
C GLY A 106 1.82 -1.43 9.05
N HIS A 107 2.11 -0.90 10.23
CA HIS A 107 1.31 -1.14 11.43
C HIS A 107 -0.12 -0.61 11.28
N GLN A 108 -0.28 0.64 10.82
CA GLN A 108 -1.58 1.26 10.59
C GLN A 108 -2.38 0.52 9.51
N ALA A 109 -1.71 0.07 8.45
CA ALA A 109 -2.30 -0.78 7.41
C ALA A 109 -2.90 -2.07 7.98
N SER A 110 -2.14 -2.76 8.84
CA SER A 110 -2.58 -4.01 9.46
C SER A 110 -3.74 -3.79 10.41
N GLN A 111 -3.66 -2.77 11.27
CA GLN A 111 -4.76 -2.40 12.16
C GLN A 111 -6.03 -2.06 11.39
N TRP A 112 -5.91 -1.25 10.34
CA TRP A 112 -7.03 -0.88 9.49
C TRP A 112 -7.64 -2.09 8.81
N SER A 113 -6.81 -2.97 8.22
CA SER A 113 -7.28 -4.15 7.49
C SER A 113 -7.99 -5.14 8.41
N GLN A 114 -7.48 -5.36 9.62
CA GLN A 114 -8.12 -6.21 10.63
C GLN A 114 -9.47 -5.65 11.12
N ALA A 115 -9.68 -4.33 11.02
CA ALA A 115 -10.89 -3.67 11.49
C ALA A 115 -11.92 -3.39 10.38
N HIS A 116 -11.50 -3.19 9.13
CA HIS A 116 -12.34 -2.66 8.05
C HIS A 116 -12.24 -3.40 6.71
N ALA A 117 -11.38 -4.42 6.60
CA ALA A 117 -11.21 -5.22 5.39
C ALA A 117 -11.34 -6.72 5.68
N ARG A 118 -12.25 -7.08 6.58
CA ARG A 118 -12.61 -8.48 6.90
C ARG A 118 -13.62 -9.00 5.89
N GLU A 119 -13.89 -10.30 5.95
CA GLU A 119 -14.91 -10.94 5.12
C GLU A 119 -16.29 -10.27 5.28
N ILE A 120 -16.72 -10.03 6.53
CA ILE A 120 -18.00 -9.36 6.81
C ILE A 120 -18.10 -7.95 6.20
N ASP A 121 -16.99 -7.23 6.03
CA ASP A 121 -17.01 -5.85 5.53
C ASP A 121 -17.34 -5.81 4.03
N TRP A 122 -16.82 -6.75 3.22
CA TRP A 122 -17.17 -6.84 1.79
C TRP A 122 -18.57 -7.39 1.57
N GLU A 123 -19.05 -8.29 2.45
CA GLU A 123 -20.43 -8.79 2.42
C GLU A 123 -21.43 -7.66 2.67
N ILE A 124 -21.19 -6.84 3.70
CA ILE A 124 -22.02 -5.67 4.02
C ILE A 124 -22.00 -4.67 2.86
N TYR A 125 -20.82 -4.38 2.30
CA TYR A 125 -20.70 -3.49 1.13
C TYR A 125 -21.52 -4.00 -0.05
N SER A 126 -21.38 -5.29 -0.40
CA SER A 126 -22.07 -5.89 -1.55
C SER A 126 -23.58 -5.91 -1.35
N TYR A 127 -24.04 -6.25 -0.15
CA TYR A 127 -25.46 -6.23 0.19
C TYR A 127 -26.03 -4.81 0.08
N ARG A 128 -25.36 -3.81 0.67
CA ARG A 128 -25.78 -2.40 0.57
C ARG A 128 -25.77 -1.91 -0.88
N LEU A 129 -24.75 -2.25 -1.66
CA LEU A 129 -24.67 -1.90 -3.07
C LEU A 129 -25.88 -2.40 -3.85
N LEU A 130 -26.26 -3.67 -3.65
CA LEU A 130 -27.43 -4.26 -4.33
C LEU A 130 -28.74 -3.62 -3.88
N LEU A 131 -28.89 -3.29 -2.60
CA LEU A 131 -30.08 -2.58 -2.10
C LEU A 131 -30.19 -1.17 -2.68
N GLU A 132 -29.10 -0.41 -2.68
CA GLU A 132 -29.07 0.95 -3.22
C GLU A 132 -29.28 0.96 -4.74
N TRP A 133 -28.69 -0.02 -5.45
CA TRP A 133 -28.97 -0.23 -6.87
C TRP A 133 -30.46 -0.48 -7.11
N ASN A 134 -31.06 -1.38 -6.33
CA ASN A 134 -32.48 -1.67 -6.43
C ASN A 134 -33.33 -0.43 -6.16
N ARG A 135 -32.95 0.37 -5.16
CA ARG A 135 -33.63 1.64 -4.84
C ARG A 135 -33.60 2.62 -6.02
N ILE A 136 -32.46 2.74 -6.72
CA ILE A 136 -32.36 3.63 -7.90
C ILE A 136 -33.22 3.11 -9.05
N TRP A 137 -33.29 1.79 -9.24
CA TRP A 137 -34.02 1.21 -10.38
C TRP A 137 -35.53 1.10 -10.15
N ASN A 138 -35.94 0.88 -8.91
CA ASN A 138 -37.33 0.69 -8.50
C ASN A 138 -37.89 1.87 -7.69
N SER A 139 -37.22 3.03 -7.69
CA SER A 139 -37.83 4.26 -7.22
C SER A 139 -38.90 4.69 -8.23
N SER A 140 -40.14 4.28 -8.00
CA SER A 140 -41.31 4.90 -8.61
C SER A 140 -41.56 6.27 -7.97
N GLU A 141 -41.99 7.25 -8.77
CA GLU A 141 -42.75 8.42 -8.28
C GLU A 141 -43.97 7.99 -7.45
#